data_AF-A0A3L7QU01-F1
#
_entry.id   AF-A0A3L7QU01-F1
#
_cell.length_a   1.000
_cell.length_b   1.000
_cell.length_c   1.000
_cell.angle_alpha   90.00
_cell.angle_beta   90.00
_cell.angle_gamma   90.00
#
_symmetry.space_group_name_H-M   'P 1'
#
loop_
_entity.id
_entity.type
_entity.pdbx_description
1 polymer ?
#
loop_
_entity_poly.entity_id
_entity_poly.type
_entity_poly.pdbx_seq_one_letter_code
_entity_poly.pdbx_strand_id
1 'polypeptide(L)'
;MKNTAASKSVNFEKATLLWSFTWDADWVSAVSFIGDKHFAAGNNLGEILLWELPEKPEPLGESPSEKSKPADKSERPLYLSPKPVRQMVGHSNIINRLLCAENRWLISASNDHTVKYWDIEAKPSGMAKHVLNARTIEDINRNKNSGRKPPTPLETEVQTQAATKTIEGREWIIGASLSQDETTLITGDDAGQVAVYDRKTGAEKKRWQVKGWAFAVAISPDLKQSLVSERYPLVFDSGRHTAVKLWDVATSTVQHDLSKEFKDMQIASAAYSRDGKILALGRGGEGEGKIFLIDPSTGKKIRELSPIHQYGVTDLCFHPDGKHLASTGRDTVVRIWNIEDGKMIKELGKPRGGQFKDWFHALSFSPDGTRIAVADMAGYIHLWEFR
;
A
#
# COMPACT_ATOMS: atom_id res chain seq x y z
N MET A 1 12.57 18.19 -17.78
CA MET A 1 13.23 18.67 -16.55
C MET A 1 12.32 18.31 -15.39
N LYS A 2 12.61 17.20 -14.68
CA LYS A 2 11.82 16.78 -13.52
C LYS A 2 12.18 17.72 -12.36
N ASN A 3 11.15 18.28 -11.73
CA ASN A 3 11.27 19.16 -10.57
C ASN A 3 11.77 18.29 -9.40
N THR A 4 13.09 18.14 -9.25
CA THR A 4 13.68 17.63 -8.01
C THR A 4 13.50 18.71 -6.96
N ALA A 5 12.31 18.77 -6.37
CA ALA A 5 12.15 19.43 -5.08
C ALA A 5 13.22 18.81 -4.17
N ALA A 6 14.16 19.63 -3.70
CA ALA A 6 15.14 19.19 -2.73
C ALA A 6 14.35 18.55 -1.59
N SER A 7 14.58 17.25 -1.35
CA SER A 7 14.03 16.56 -0.18
C SER A 7 14.34 17.43 1.02
N LYS A 8 13.31 18.00 1.65
CA LYS A 8 13.53 18.65 2.95
C LYS A 8 14.16 17.58 3.85
N SER A 9 15.11 17.98 4.69
CA SER A 9 15.64 17.07 5.70
C SER A 9 14.50 16.74 6.65
N VAL A 10 13.94 15.55 6.51
CA VAL A 10 12.85 15.05 7.35
C VAL A 10 13.44 14.44 8.62
N ASN A 11 12.87 14.76 9.78
CA ASN A 11 13.20 14.09 11.03
C ASN A 11 12.07 13.14 11.44
N PHE A 12 12.31 11.83 11.24
CA PHE A 12 11.32 10.79 11.52
C PHE A 12 11.03 10.60 13.01
N GLU A 13 11.92 11.04 13.91
CA GLU A 13 11.72 10.89 15.35
C GLU A 13 10.52 11.69 15.86
N LYS A 14 10.22 12.81 15.18
CA LYS A 14 9.12 13.73 15.48
C LYS A 14 7.87 13.46 14.64
N ALA A 15 7.55 12.19 14.45
CA ALA A 15 6.33 11.81 13.77
C ALA A 15 5.09 12.17 14.60
N THR A 16 4.06 12.71 13.95
CA THR A 16 2.79 13.07 14.59
C THR A 16 1.62 12.54 13.78
N LEU A 17 0.67 11.86 14.41
CA LEU A 17 -0.57 11.45 13.75
C LEU A 17 -1.44 12.69 13.49
N LEU A 18 -1.59 13.07 12.23
CA LEU A 18 -2.41 14.22 11.85
C LEU A 18 -3.89 13.87 11.85
N TRP A 19 -4.24 12.79 11.13
CA TRP A 19 -5.61 12.36 10.92
C TRP A 19 -5.76 10.85 11.02
N SER A 20 -6.92 10.44 11.50
CA SER A 20 -7.46 9.10 11.30
C SER A 20 -8.81 9.23 10.60
N PHE A 21 -8.85 8.77 9.35
CA PHE A 21 -10.02 8.84 8.50
C PHE A 21 -10.87 7.61 8.74
N THR A 22 -12.07 7.82 9.27
CA THR A 22 -13.07 6.75 9.35
C THR A 22 -13.55 6.44 7.95
N TRP A 23 -13.29 5.22 7.52
CA TRP A 23 -13.88 4.63 6.35
C TRP A 23 -14.05 3.16 6.67
N ASP A 24 -15.07 2.87 7.51
CA ASP A 24 -15.45 1.52 7.96
C ASP A 24 -15.96 0.63 6.81
N ALA A 25 -15.49 0.91 5.59
CA ALA A 25 -15.37 -0.05 4.52
C ALA A 25 -14.85 -1.36 5.10
N ASP A 26 -15.43 -2.46 4.63
CA ASP A 26 -14.81 -3.74 4.85
C ASP A 26 -13.37 -3.68 4.27
N TRP A 27 -12.39 -3.94 5.14
CA TRP A 27 -10.93 -3.82 4.98
C TRP A 27 -10.40 -2.76 3.99
N VAL A 28 -9.75 -1.69 4.50
CA VAL A 28 -8.96 -0.80 3.62
C VAL A 28 -7.70 -1.54 3.18
N SER A 29 -7.59 -1.80 1.88
CA SER A 29 -6.60 -2.72 1.32
C SER A 29 -5.48 -2.04 0.54
N ALA A 30 -5.68 -0.79 0.11
CA ALA A 30 -4.69 -0.03 -0.65
C ALA A 30 -4.78 1.47 -0.34
N VAL A 31 -3.66 2.19 -0.46
CA VAL A 31 -3.59 3.64 -0.28
C VAL A 31 -2.50 4.25 -1.15
N SER A 32 -2.71 5.45 -1.66
CA SER A 32 -1.73 6.16 -2.48
C SER A 32 -1.87 7.68 -2.36
N PHE A 33 -0.78 8.40 -2.12
CA PHE A 33 -0.76 9.85 -2.29
C PHE A 33 -0.79 10.25 -3.76
N ILE A 34 -1.48 11.35 -4.06
CA ILE A 34 -1.54 11.96 -5.40
C ILE A 34 -1.15 13.42 -5.26
N GLY A 35 0.14 13.70 -5.47
CA GLY A 35 0.72 14.97 -5.03
C GLY A 35 0.69 15.10 -3.51
N ASP A 36 0.84 16.33 -3.03
CA ASP A 36 0.85 16.65 -1.60
C ASP A 36 -0.55 17.04 -1.07
N LYS A 37 -1.53 17.21 -1.96
CA LYS A 37 -2.87 17.69 -1.57
C LYS A 37 -3.92 16.60 -1.55
N HIS A 38 -3.67 15.45 -2.18
CA HIS A 38 -4.67 14.39 -2.27
C HIS A 38 -4.07 13.05 -1.89
N PHE A 39 -4.94 12.16 -1.41
CA PHE A 39 -4.65 10.74 -1.36
C PHE A 39 -5.93 9.97 -1.68
N ALA A 40 -5.77 8.76 -2.18
CA ALA A 40 -6.87 7.83 -2.39
C ALA A 40 -6.63 6.55 -1.62
N ALA A 41 -7.71 5.86 -1.26
CA ALA A 41 -7.67 4.55 -0.66
C ALA A 41 -8.69 3.63 -1.32
N GLY A 42 -8.36 2.34 -1.38
CA GLY A 42 -9.21 1.27 -1.92
C GLY A 42 -9.55 0.25 -0.84
N ASN A 43 -10.68 -0.43 -0.98
CA ASN A 43 -11.15 -1.44 -0.02
C ASN A 43 -11.31 -2.85 -0.64
N ASN A 44 -11.71 -3.83 0.17
CA ASN A 44 -11.89 -5.22 -0.26
C ASN A 44 -13.13 -5.47 -1.15
N LEU A 45 -14.02 -4.48 -1.28
CA LEU A 45 -15.24 -4.55 -2.11
C LEU A 45 -15.04 -3.91 -3.49
N GLY A 46 -13.88 -3.31 -3.74
CA GLY A 46 -13.58 -2.61 -4.99
C GLY A 46 -13.96 -1.14 -5.01
N GLU A 47 -14.35 -0.56 -3.87
CA GLU A 47 -14.53 0.88 -3.80
C GLU A 47 -13.20 1.58 -3.64
N ILE A 48 -13.07 2.72 -4.30
CA ILE A 48 -11.94 3.65 -4.14
C ILE A 48 -12.51 5.03 -3.85
N LEU A 49 -12.05 5.63 -2.76
CA LEU A 49 -12.38 7.00 -2.39
C LEU A 49 -11.13 7.88 -2.46
N LEU A 50 -11.34 9.16 -2.79
CA LEU A 50 -10.33 10.20 -2.88
C LEU A 50 -10.63 11.28 -1.85
N TRP A 51 -9.60 11.72 -1.15
CA TRP A 51 -9.64 12.83 -0.20
C TRP A 51 -8.74 13.97 -0.67
N GLU A 52 -9.20 15.18 -0.38
CA GLU A 52 -8.41 16.41 -0.46
C GLU A 52 -8.03 16.83 0.96
N LEU A 53 -6.74 17.09 1.17
CA LEU A 53 -6.18 17.47 2.46
C LEU A 53 -6.22 19.00 2.60
N PRO A 54 -6.83 19.55 3.68
CA PRO A 54 -6.94 20.98 3.87
C PRO A 54 -5.58 21.60 4.17
N GLU A 55 -5.31 22.78 3.63
CA GLU A 55 -4.12 23.57 3.98
C GLU A 55 -4.14 24.05 5.44
N LYS A 56 -5.35 24.23 5.99
CA LYS A 56 -5.58 24.63 7.39
C LYS A 56 -6.57 23.65 8.03
N PRO A 57 -6.10 22.57 8.66
CA PRO A 57 -6.98 21.61 9.29
C PRO A 57 -7.64 22.15 10.56
N GLU A 58 -8.84 21.63 10.83
CA GLU A 58 -9.59 21.91 12.05
C GLU A 58 -9.05 21.04 13.20
N PRO A 59 -8.59 21.64 14.32
CA PRO A 59 -8.13 20.89 15.49
C PRO A 59 -9.21 19.98 16.07
N LEU A 60 -8.82 18.79 16.50
CA LEU A 60 -9.67 17.92 17.30
C LEU A 60 -9.89 18.61 18.67
N GLY A 61 -11.11 19.04 18.97
CA GLY A 61 -11.42 19.68 20.26
C GLY A 61 -11.10 18.78 21.46
N GLU A 62 -10.81 19.37 22.63
CA GLU A 62 -10.59 18.58 23.85
C GLU A 62 -11.90 17.94 24.33
N SER A 63 -11.97 16.60 24.38
CA SER A 63 -13.14 15.90 24.93
C SER A 63 -13.16 15.99 26.47
N PRO A 64 -14.28 16.36 27.12
CA PRO A 64 -14.37 16.53 28.58
C PRO A 64 -14.12 15.23 29.38
N SER A 65 -14.28 14.06 28.77
CA SER A 65 -14.16 12.75 29.45
C SER A 65 -12.73 12.22 29.57
N GLU A 66 -11.72 12.94 29.09
CA GLU A 66 -10.36 12.41 28.89
C GLU A 66 -9.31 12.90 29.90
N LYS A 67 -9.73 13.37 31.08
CA LYS A 67 -8.82 13.74 32.17
C LYS A 67 -8.09 12.54 32.83
N SER A 68 -8.19 11.32 32.29
CA SER A 68 -7.57 10.13 32.87
C SER A 68 -6.47 9.52 31.99
N LYS A 69 -5.25 9.53 32.56
CA LYS A 69 -3.95 9.00 32.12
C LYS A 69 -3.31 9.65 30.87
N PRO A 70 -1.99 9.90 30.88
CA PRO A 70 -1.28 10.38 29.70
C PRO A 70 -1.20 9.24 28.69
N ALA A 71 -2.17 9.14 27.78
CA ALA A 71 -1.94 8.46 26.53
C ALA A 71 -0.82 9.23 25.80
N ASP A 72 0.09 8.51 25.15
CA ASP A 72 1.09 9.13 24.28
C ASP A 72 0.37 10.02 23.27
N LYS A 73 0.58 11.34 23.38
CA LYS A 73 -0.11 12.33 22.55
C LYS A 73 0.23 12.15 21.06
N SER A 74 1.32 11.47 20.73
CA SER A 74 1.77 11.26 19.34
C SER A 74 0.86 10.32 18.53
N GLU A 75 0.03 9.52 19.20
CA GLU A 75 -0.89 8.56 18.56
C GLU A 75 -2.35 9.03 18.49
N ARG A 76 -2.63 10.24 19.00
CA ARG A 76 -3.96 10.83 18.86
C ARG A 76 -3.99 11.68 17.61
N PRO A 77 -5.02 11.55 16.75
CA PRO A 77 -5.15 12.44 15.60
C PRO A 77 -5.28 13.87 16.10
N LEU A 78 -4.44 14.76 15.57
CA LEU A 78 -4.48 16.18 15.93
C LEU A 78 -5.70 16.92 15.36
N TYR A 79 -6.25 16.41 14.27
CA TYR A 79 -7.23 17.12 13.46
C TYR A 79 -8.45 16.25 13.15
N LEU A 80 -9.59 16.92 12.95
CA LEU A 80 -10.78 16.28 12.39
C LEU A 80 -10.49 15.82 10.97
N SER A 81 -10.84 14.57 10.64
CA SER A 81 -10.64 14.02 9.31
C SER A 81 -11.60 14.66 8.30
N PRO A 82 -11.10 15.20 7.17
CA PRO A 82 -11.96 15.69 6.12
C PRO A 82 -12.72 14.52 5.46
N LYS A 83 -13.90 14.84 4.92
CA LYS A 83 -14.72 13.87 4.18
C LYS A 83 -14.11 13.59 2.80
N PRO A 84 -14.33 12.40 2.22
CA PRO A 84 -13.93 12.11 0.85
C PRO A 84 -14.65 13.05 -0.11
N VAL A 85 -13.99 13.41 -1.21
CA VAL A 85 -14.50 14.33 -2.23
C VAL A 85 -14.98 13.58 -3.47
N ARG A 86 -14.44 12.38 -3.73
CA ARG A 86 -14.74 11.62 -4.94
C ARG A 86 -14.69 10.10 -4.74
N GLN A 87 -15.56 9.38 -5.44
CA GLN A 87 -15.55 7.94 -5.59
C GLN A 87 -15.14 7.56 -7.03
N MET A 88 -14.18 6.64 -7.15
CA MET A 88 -13.78 6.06 -8.42
C MET A 88 -14.60 4.78 -8.65
N VAL A 89 -15.56 4.85 -9.56
CA VAL A 89 -16.57 3.80 -9.78
C VAL A 89 -16.12 2.88 -10.90
N GLY A 90 -16.02 1.58 -10.62
CA GLY A 90 -15.85 0.59 -11.67
C GLY A 90 -15.26 -0.76 -11.25
N HIS A 91 -14.57 -0.84 -10.11
CA HIS A 91 -14.11 -2.13 -9.60
C HIS A 91 -15.22 -2.87 -8.84
N SER A 92 -15.17 -4.20 -8.82
CA SER A 92 -16.17 -5.06 -8.16
C SER A 92 -15.58 -6.06 -7.16
N ASN A 93 -14.29 -5.93 -6.85
CA ASN A 93 -13.57 -6.82 -5.95
C ASN A 93 -12.35 -6.08 -5.37
N ILE A 94 -11.68 -6.68 -4.38
CA ILE A 94 -10.57 -6.07 -3.61
C ILE A 94 -9.55 -5.35 -4.48
N ILE A 95 -9.19 -4.15 -4.05
CA ILE A 95 -8.08 -3.38 -4.62
C ILE A 95 -6.76 -3.87 -4.00
N ASN A 96 -5.95 -4.61 -4.75
CA ASN A 96 -4.69 -5.16 -4.26
C ASN A 96 -3.54 -4.15 -4.27
N ARG A 97 -3.56 -3.23 -5.26
CA ARG A 97 -2.56 -2.16 -5.40
C ARG A 97 -3.22 -0.89 -5.88
N LEU A 98 -2.76 0.23 -5.33
CA LEU A 98 -3.14 1.57 -5.75
C LEU A 98 -1.86 2.40 -5.91
N LEU A 99 -1.55 2.75 -7.16
CA LEU A 99 -0.33 3.41 -7.56
C LEU A 99 -0.65 4.83 -8.06
N CYS A 100 0.32 5.71 -7.95
CA CYS A 100 0.24 7.08 -8.45
C CYS A 100 1.29 7.31 -9.54
N ALA A 101 0.92 8.06 -10.57
CA ALA A 101 1.83 8.55 -11.61
C ALA A 101 1.58 10.02 -11.90
N GLU A 102 2.64 10.78 -12.12
CA GLU A 102 2.64 12.19 -12.50
C GLU A 102 1.84 13.09 -11.53
N ASN A 103 1.70 12.67 -10.26
CA ASN A 103 0.88 13.35 -9.24
C ASN A 103 -0.57 13.64 -9.69
N ARG A 104 -1.10 12.83 -10.61
CA ARG A 104 -2.42 13.04 -11.24
C ARG A 104 -3.15 11.74 -11.53
N TRP A 105 -2.44 10.72 -11.98
CA TRP A 105 -3.05 9.46 -12.37
C TRP A 105 -3.02 8.47 -11.22
N LEU A 106 -4.18 7.96 -10.84
CA LEU A 106 -4.29 6.75 -10.05
C LEU A 106 -4.35 5.53 -10.97
N ILE A 107 -3.71 4.46 -10.55
CA ILE A 107 -3.75 3.16 -11.22
C ILE A 107 -4.09 2.11 -10.17
N SER A 108 -5.20 1.41 -10.35
CA SER A 108 -5.65 0.36 -9.43
C SER A 108 -5.60 -1.00 -10.09
N ALA A 109 -5.15 -2.01 -9.34
CA ALA A 109 -5.16 -3.41 -9.74
C ALA A 109 -6.04 -4.21 -8.77
N SER A 110 -6.89 -5.09 -9.29
CA SER A 110 -7.94 -5.75 -8.50
C SER A 110 -8.13 -7.23 -8.83
N ASN A 111 -8.72 -7.95 -7.87
CA ASN A 111 -9.24 -9.31 -8.07
C ASN A 111 -10.49 -9.35 -8.97
N ASP A 112 -10.93 -8.25 -9.55
CA ASP A 112 -11.95 -8.25 -10.60
C ASP A 112 -11.36 -8.43 -12.01
N HIS A 113 -10.10 -8.83 -12.08
CA HIS A 113 -9.34 -9.10 -13.30
C HIS A 113 -8.88 -7.87 -14.05
N THR A 114 -9.05 -6.67 -13.50
CA THR A 114 -8.76 -5.44 -14.24
C THR A 114 -7.67 -4.58 -13.61
N VAL A 115 -7.01 -3.81 -14.47
CA VAL A 115 -6.27 -2.61 -14.07
C VAL A 115 -7.00 -1.38 -14.60
N LYS A 116 -7.34 -0.44 -13.72
CA LYS A 116 -8.06 0.79 -14.09
C LYS A 116 -7.21 2.02 -13.85
N TYR A 117 -7.38 3.01 -14.73
CA TYR A 117 -6.70 4.29 -14.69
C TYR A 117 -7.71 5.39 -14.41
N TRP A 118 -7.35 6.28 -13.50
CA TRP A 118 -8.19 7.38 -13.07
C TRP A 118 -7.40 8.68 -13.14
N ASP A 119 -7.89 9.60 -13.97
CA ASP A 119 -7.38 10.97 -14.01
C ASP A 119 -8.12 11.80 -12.95
N ILE A 120 -7.47 12.19 -11.85
CA ILE A 120 -8.17 12.94 -10.79
C ILE A 120 -8.69 14.31 -11.26
N GLU A 121 -8.13 14.84 -12.35
CA GLU A 121 -8.56 16.11 -12.95
C GLU A 121 -9.71 15.93 -13.95
N ALA A 122 -10.13 14.69 -14.24
CA ALA A 122 -11.28 14.44 -15.10
C ALA A 122 -12.57 15.02 -14.49
N LYS A 123 -13.52 15.37 -15.34
CA LYS A 123 -14.83 15.84 -14.88
C LYS A 123 -15.58 14.70 -14.18
N PRO A 124 -16.24 14.97 -13.05
CA PRO A 124 -17.17 14.03 -12.42
C PRO A 124 -18.24 13.54 -13.38
N SER A 125 -18.69 12.31 -13.20
CA SER A 125 -19.78 11.67 -13.93
C SER A 125 -21.11 11.65 -13.16
N GLY A 126 -21.13 12.02 -11.88
CA GLY A 126 -22.33 11.98 -11.04
C GLY A 126 -22.04 12.23 -9.56
N MET A 127 -22.97 11.80 -8.70
CA MET A 127 -22.88 11.90 -7.24
C MET A 127 -23.24 10.55 -6.60
N ALA A 128 -22.64 10.24 -5.45
CA ALA A 128 -22.96 9.08 -4.64
C ALA A 128 -23.01 9.44 -3.15
N LYS A 129 -23.90 8.76 -2.42
CA LYS A 129 -24.00 8.90 -0.96
C LYS A 129 -23.27 7.76 -0.27
N HIS A 130 -22.57 8.09 0.80
CA HIS A 130 -21.83 7.14 1.63
C HIS A 130 -22.15 7.37 3.10
N VAL A 131 -22.16 6.28 3.86
CA VAL A 131 -22.18 6.30 5.33
C VAL A 131 -20.86 5.71 5.79
N LEU A 132 -19.93 6.56 6.21
CA LEU A 132 -18.54 6.17 6.45
C LEU A 132 -18.36 5.20 7.62
N ASN A 133 -19.35 5.09 8.50
CA ASN A 133 -19.38 4.16 9.63
C ASN A 133 -20.49 3.10 9.53
N ALA A 134 -20.92 2.78 8.30
CA ALA A 134 -22.04 1.85 8.06
C ALA A 134 -21.84 0.49 8.72
N ARG A 135 -20.64 -0.09 8.61
CA ARG A 135 -20.31 -1.39 9.21
C ARG A 135 -20.42 -1.37 10.73
N THR A 136 -19.87 -0.35 11.39
CA THR A 136 -19.99 -0.22 12.85
C THR A 136 -21.45 -0.20 13.31
N ILE A 137 -22.31 0.51 12.57
CA ILE A 137 -23.75 0.55 12.83
C ILE A 137 -24.36 -0.85 12.64
N GLU A 138 -24.03 -1.53 11.54
CA GLU A 138 -24.53 -2.88 11.24
C GLU A 138 -24.10 -3.91 12.30
N ASP A 139 -22.83 -3.93 12.69
CA ASP A 139 -22.28 -4.87 13.66
C ASP A 139 -22.93 -4.70 15.05
N ILE A 140 -23.15 -3.45 15.50
CA ILE A 140 -23.86 -3.17 16.75
C ILE A 140 -25.33 -3.62 16.66
N ASN A 141 -26.00 -3.34 15.53
CA ASN A 141 -27.38 -3.77 15.31
C ASN A 141 -27.53 -5.30 15.27
N ARG A 142 -26.52 -6.00 14.76
CA ARG A 142 -26.47 -7.47 14.74
C ARG A 142 -26.26 -8.06 16.13
N ASN A 143 -25.43 -7.42 16.95
CA ASN A 143 -25.16 -7.84 18.33
C ASN A 143 -26.05 -7.11 19.36
N LYS A 144 -27.35 -7.42 19.32
CA LYS A 144 -28.37 -6.84 20.21
C LYS A 144 -28.10 -7.07 21.71
N ASN A 145 -27.31 -8.08 22.05
CA ASN A 145 -26.96 -8.42 23.44
C ASN A 145 -25.82 -7.54 24.00
N SER A 146 -25.15 -6.74 23.17
CA SER A 146 -24.04 -5.88 23.61
C SER A 146 -24.46 -4.70 24.49
N GLY A 147 -25.75 -4.33 24.48
CA GLY A 147 -26.26 -3.14 25.15
C GLY A 147 -25.75 -1.81 24.58
N ARG A 148 -24.94 -1.84 23.50
CA ARG A 148 -24.41 -0.66 22.83
C ARG A 148 -25.47 -0.06 21.91
N LYS A 149 -25.57 1.27 21.90
CA LYS A 149 -26.40 1.99 20.91
C LYS A 149 -25.57 2.25 19.65
N PRO A 150 -26.12 2.05 18.45
CA PRO A 150 -25.43 2.41 17.22
C PRO A 150 -25.06 3.90 17.22
N PRO A 151 -23.87 4.27 16.73
CA PRO A 151 -23.49 5.67 16.60
C PRO A 151 -24.32 6.36 15.51
N THR A 152 -24.31 7.69 15.49
CA THR A 152 -24.91 8.49 14.42
C THR A 152 -24.23 8.16 13.08
N PRO A 153 -25.01 7.95 11.98
CA PRO A 153 -24.47 7.79 10.64
C PRO A 153 -23.57 8.96 10.22
N LEU A 154 -22.35 8.65 9.76
CA LEU A 154 -21.43 9.62 9.19
C LEU A 154 -21.70 9.75 7.68
N GLU A 155 -22.76 10.46 7.35
CA GLU A 155 -23.19 10.66 5.97
C GLU A 155 -22.28 11.65 5.21
N THR A 156 -22.01 11.31 3.96
CA THR A 156 -21.33 12.20 3.00
C THR A 156 -21.86 11.98 1.60
N GLU A 157 -21.81 13.03 0.79
CA GLU A 157 -22.11 12.98 -0.63
C GLU A 157 -20.83 13.32 -1.40
N VAL A 158 -20.45 12.48 -2.35
CA VAL A 158 -19.18 12.59 -3.09
C VAL A 158 -19.44 12.60 -4.58
N GLN A 159 -18.57 13.25 -5.32
CA GLN A 159 -18.56 13.16 -6.78
C GLN A 159 -18.23 11.73 -7.21
N THR A 160 -18.79 11.25 -8.31
CA THR A 160 -18.37 9.97 -8.90
C THR A 160 -17.56 10.21 -10.15
N GLN A 161 -16.66 9.27 -10.45
CA GLN A 161 -15.86 9.27 -11.66
C GLN A 161 -15.74 7.85 -12.21
N ALA A 162 -15.98 7.68 -13.50
CA ALA A 162 -15.68 6.45 -14.23
C ALA A 162 -14.18 6.35 -14.56
N ALA A 163 -13.69 5.12 -14.76
CA ALA A 163 -12.32 4.88 -15.20
C ALA A 163 -12.08 5.50 -16.59
N THR A 164 -10.94 6.19 -16.74
CA THR A 164 -10.52 6.78 -18.02
C THR A 164 -10.06 5.69 -18.99
N LYS A 165 -9.47 4.62 -18.47
CA LYS A 165 -8.98 3.47 -19.23
C LYS A 165 -9.01 2.22 -18.35
N THR A 166 -9.33 1.09 -18.96
CA THR A 166 -9.26 -0.24 -18.33
C THR A 166 -8.38 -1.15 -19.17
N ILE A 167 -7.48 -1.88 -18.52
CA ILE A 167 -6.80 -3.05 -19.08
C ILE A 167 -7.51 -4.27 -18.51
N GLU A 168 -8.08 -5.08 -19.40
CA GLU A 168 -8.81 -6.30 -19.05
C GLU A 168 -7.84 -7.47 -18.97
N GLY A 169 -7.87 -8.20 -17.86
CA GLY A 169 -7.22 -9.48 -17.64
C GLY A 169 -8.24 -10.62 -17.59
N ARG A 170 -7.76 -11.83 -17.29
CA ARG A 170 -8.62 -13.01 -17.10
C ARG A 170 -8.62 -13.56 -15.68
N GLU A 171 -7.65 -13.10 -14.90
CA GLU A 171 -7.17 -13.70 -13.66
C GLU A 171 -7.01 -12.56 -12.64
N TRP A 172 -7.01 -12.87 -11.35
CA TRP A 172 -6.90 -11.87 -10.29
C TRP A 172 -5.57 -11.12 -10.40
N ILE A 173 -5.62 -9.79 -10.57
CA ILE A 173 -4.41 -8.97 -10.60
C ILE A 173 -3.99 -8.67 -9.16
N ILE A 174 -3.06 -9.48 -8.65
CA ILE A 174 -2.62 -9.47 -7.26
C ILE A 174 -1.41 -8.55 -7.02
N GLY A 175 -0.50 -8.48 -7.99
CA GLY A 175 0.72 -7.70 -7.91
C GLY A 175 0.71 -6.60 -8.96
N ALA A 176 1.19 -5.41 -8.59
CA ALA A 176 1.45 -4.33 -9.54
C ALA A 176 2.56 -3.42 -9.02
N SER A 177 3.39 -2.93 -9.94
CA SER A 177 4.44 -1.96 -9.64
C SER A 177 4.65 -1.03 -10.84
N LEU A 178 5.00 0.23 -10.55
CA LEU A 178 5.29 1.23 -11.56
C LEU A 178 6.80 1.50 -11.58
N SER A 179 7.35 1.64 -12.78
CA SER A 179 8.73 2.08 -12.94
C SER A 179 8.93 3.49 -12.39
N GLN A 180 10.15 3.80 -11.94
CA GLN A 180 10.47 5.11 -11.37
C GLN A 180 10.33 6.27 -12.35
N ASP A 181 10.52 6.02 -13.64
CA ASP A 181 10.26 7.01 -14.69
C ASP A 181 8.76 7.19 -14.99
N GLU A 182 7.92 6.33 -14.40
CA GLU A 182 6.46 6.28 -14.52
C GLU A 182 5.98 5.95 -15.94
N THR A 183 6.81 5.30 -16.75
CA THR A 183 6.46 4.95 -18.14
C THR A 183 5.96 3.52 -18.29
N THR A 184 6.30 2.65 -17.33
CA THR A 184 6.10 1.21 -17.45
C THR A 184 5.37 0.67 -16.22
N LEU A 185 4.29 -0.07 -16.46
CA LEU A 185 3.55 -0.81 -15.44
C LEU A 185 3.90 -2.29 -15.57
N ILE A 186 4.24 -2.95 -14.46
CA ILE A 186 4.32 -4.41 -14.39
C ILE A 186 3.20 -4.93 -13.49
N THR A 187 2.57 -6.04 -13.89
CA THR A 187 1.54 -6.73 -13.11
C THR A 187 1.86 -8.21 -12.97
N GLY A 188 1.39 -8.82 -11.88
CA GLY A 188 1.38 -10.25 -11.66
C GLY A 188 -0.02 -10.72 -11.30
N ASP A 189 -0.42 -11.89 -11.81
CA ASP A 189 -1.72 -12.50 -11.55
C ASP A 189 -1.66 -13.86 -10.85
N ASP A 190 -2.82 -14.38 -10.44
CA ASP A 190 -2.97 -15.67 -9.77
C ASP A 190 -2.89 -16.89 -10.70
N ALA A 191 -2.82 -16.70 -12.02
CA ALA A 191 -2.41 -17.75 -12.94
C ALA A 191 -0.88 -17.78 -13.15
N GLY A 192 -0.13 -16.87 -12.52
CA GLY A 192 1.32 -16.79 -12.67
C GLY A 192 1.78 -16.06 -13.94
N GLN A 193 0.91 -15.31 -14.60
CA GLN A 193 1.35 -14.41 -15.66
C GLN A 193 1.98 -13.17 -15.04
N VAL A 194 3.10 -12.76 -15.62
CA VAL A 194 3.71 -11.46 -15.38
C VAL A 194 3.68 -10.69 -16.68
N ALA A 195 3.12 -9.49 -16.65
CA ALA A 195 2.91 -8.68 -17.84
C ALA A 195 3.46 -7.27 -17.64
N VAL A 196 4.10 -6.73 -18.68
CA VAL A 196 4.72 -5.41 -18.71
C VAL A 196 4.00 -4.59 -19.76
N TYR A 197 3.52 -3.41 -19.37
CA TYR A 197 2.73 -2.52 -20.21
C TYR A 197 3.42 -1.17 -20.35
N ASP A 198 3.22 -0.53 -21.50
CA ASP A 198 3.31 0.92 -21.56
C ASP A 198 2.20 1.55 -20.70
N ARG A 199 2.57 2.32 -19.67
CA ARG A 199 1.58 2.90 -18.75
C ARG A 199 0.59 3.79 -19.52
N LYS A 200 1.07 4.63 -20.44
CA LYS A 200 0.24 5.67 -21.07
C LYS A 200 -0.74 5.07 -22.05
N THR A 201 -0.27 4.21 -22.95
CA THR A 201 -1.15 3.61 -23.96
C THR A 201 -1.93 2.42 -23.40
N GLY A 202 -1.44 1.75 -22.35
CA GLY A 202 -1.98 0.47 -21.86
C GLY A 202 -1.60 -0.72 -22.76
N ALA A 203 -0.73 -0.51 -23.76
CA ALA A 203 -0.28 -1.58 -24.64
C ALA A 203 0.67 -2.52 -23.90
N GLU A 204 0.41 -3.82 -23.99
CA GLU A 204 1.32 -4.86 -23.50
C GLU A 204 2.60 -4.87 -24.33
N LYS A 205 3.75 -4.78 -23.66
CA LYS A 205 5.08 -4.86 -24.24
C LYS A 205 5.66 -6.27 -24.14
N LYS A 206 5.41 -6.95 -23.02
CA LYS A 206 5.98 -8.27 -22.73
C LYS A 206 5.09 -9.04 -21.76
N ARG A 207 5.11 -10.37 -21.88
CA ARG A 207 4.50 -11.29 -20.93
C ARG A 207 5.32 -12.56 -20.80
N TRP A 208 5.37 -13.12 -19.60
CA TRP A 208 5.93 -14.43 -19.33
C TRP A 208 5.17 -15.14 -18.21
N GLN A 209 5.38 -16.45 -18.13
CA GLN A 209 4.72 -17.34 -17.18
C GLN A 209 5.68 -17.79 -16.09
N VAL A 210 5.24 -17.74 -14.84
CA VAL A 210 5.89 -18.36 -13.68
C VAL A 210 5.07 -19.56 -13.17
N LYS A 211 5.57 -20.33 -12.20
CA LYS A 211 4.92 -21.58 -11.76
C LYS A 211 3.81 -21.34 -10.73
N GLY A 212 4.03 -20.41 -9.81
CA GLY A 212 3.05 -19.98 -8.81
C GLY A 212 2.29 -18.73 -9.22
N TRP A 213 1.43 -18.23 -8.33
CA TRP A 213 0.86 -16.90 -8.48
C TRP A 213 1.98 -15.87 -8.45
N ALA A 214 1.97 -14.93 -9.39
CA ALA A 214 2.95 -13.84 -9.43
C ALA A 214 2.57 -12.77 -8.40
N PHE A 215 2.95 -13.01 -7.14
CA PHE A 215 2.38 -12.33 -5.98
C PHE A 215 2.98 -10.93 -5.76
N ALA A 216 4.27 -10.83 -5.44
CA ALA A 216 4.97 -9.55 -5.41
C ALA A 216 5.74 -9.38 -6.72
N VAL A 217 5.53 -8.24 -7.38
CA VAL A 217 6.26 -7.84 -8.58
C VAL A 217 6.89 -6.47 -8.37
N ALA A 218 8.11 -6.29 -8.86
CA ALA A 218 8.79 -5.00 -8.89
C ALA A 218 9.62 -4.87 -10.16
N ILE A 219 9.75 -3.67 -10.71
CA ILE A 219 10.57 -3.39 -11.89
C ILE A 219 11.69 -2.42 -11.53
N SER A 220 12.90 -2.68 -12.02
CA SER A 220 14.07 -1.84 -11.77
C SER A 220 13.94 -0.47 -12.44
N PRO A 221 14.57 0.59 -11.90
CA PRO A 221 14.53 1.92 -12.50
C PRO A 221 15.02 2.01 -13.95
N ASP A 222 15.94 1.14 -14.34
CA ASP A 222 16.46 1.06 -15.71
C ASP A 222 15.60 0.19 -16.64
N LEU A 223 14.49 -0.35 -16.14
CA LEU A 223 13.51 -1.20 -16.83
C LEU A 223 14.05 -2.54 -17.32
N LYS A 224 15.27 -2.94 -16.94
CA LYS A 224 15.91 -4.15 -17.46
C LYS A 224 15.64 -5.39 -16.61
N GLN A 225 15.37 -5.20 -15.33
CA GLN A 225 15.19 -6.29 -14.39
C GLN A 225 13.83 -6.19 -13.70
N SER A 226 13.21 -7.32 -13.43
CA SER A 226 12.04 -7.40 -12.56
C SER A 226 12.22 -8.47 -11.51
N LEU A 227 11.78 -8.19 -10.28
CA LEU A 227 11.58 -9.22 -9.27
C LEU A 227 10.17 -9.80 -9.41
N VAL A 228 10.07 -11.12 -9.31
CA VAL A 228 8.81 -11.83 -9.14
C VAL A 228 8.93 -12.77 -7.94
N SER A 229 8.01 -12.66 -6.98
CA SER A 229 7.78 -13.70 -5.98
C SER A 229 6.61 -14.58 -6.37
N GLU A 230 6.76 -15.89 -6.17
CA GLU A 230 5.76 -16.91 -6.49
C GLU A 230 5.13 -17.45 -5.21
N ARG A 231 3.80 -17.62 -5.19
CA ARG A 231 3.05 -18.20 -4.07
C ARG A 231 1.82 -18.97 -4.57
N TYR A 232 1.36 -20.00 -3.85
CA TYR A 232 -0.05 -20.44 -3.90
C TYR A 232 -0.71 -20.20 -2.53
N PRO A 233 -1.98 -19.76 -2.43
CA PRO A 233 -2.52 -19.31 -1.15
C PRO A 233 -3.41 -20.31 -0.41
N LEU A 234 -3.60 -21.55 -0.86
CA LEU A 234 -4.54 -22.46 -0.20
C LEU A 234 -3.90 -23.53 0.70
N VAL A 235 -4.60 -23.76 1.81
CA VAL A 235 -4.32 -24.58 3.02
C VAL A 235 -3.91 -26.02 2.76
N PHE A 236 -4.00 -26.51 1.51
CA PHE A 236 -3.74 -27.90 1.15
C PHE A 236 -2.47 -28.10 0.34
N ASP A 237 -1.72 -27.04 0.05
CA ASP A 237 -0.42 -27.17 -0.57
C ASP A 237 0.68 -26.39 0.16
N SER A 238 1.44 -27.12 0.97
CA SER A 238 2.52 -26.70 1.87
C SER A 238 3.71 -26.06 1.15
N GLY A 239 3.51 -24.92 0.49
CA GLY A 239 4.60 -24.14 -0.10
C GLY A 239 5.26 -24.77 -1.33
N ARG A 240 4.59 -25.69 -2.06
CA ARG A 240 5.17 -26.42 -3.20
C ARG A 240 5.71 -25.54 -4.34
N HIS A 241 5.30 -24.27 -4.41
CA HIS A 241 5.84 -23.31 -5.37
C HIS A 241 6.09 -21.93 -4.76
N THR A 242 6.84 -21.87 -3.65
CA THR A 242 7.49 -20.60 -3.24
C THR A 242 8.77 -20.40 -4.04
N ALA A 243 8.90 -19.23 -4.67
CA ALA A 243 10.12 -18.85 -5.38
C ALA A 243 10.28 -17.34 -5.37
N VAL A 244 11.53 -16.89 -5.48
CA VAL A 244 11.87 -15.47 -5.57
C VAL A 244 12.94 -15.36 -6.63
N LYS A 245 12.65 -14.67 -7.73
CA LYS A 245 13.56 -14.62 -8.88
C LYS A 245 13.65 -13.21 -9.46
N LEU A 246 14.85 -12.88 -9.92
CA LEU A 246 15.13 -11.71 -10.73
C LEU A 246 15.15 -12.13 -12.19
N TRP A 247 14.36 -11.45 -13.01
CA TRP A 247 14.14 -11.73 -14.41
C TRP A 247 14.68 -10.58 -15.26
N ASP A 248 15.28 -10.92 -16.39
CA ASP A 248 15.50 -9.98 -17.47
C ASP A 248 14.16 -9.68 -18.17
N VAL A 249 13.78 -8.41 -18.20
CA VAL A 249 12.49 -7.98 -18.76
C VAL A 249 12.45 -8.14 -20.29
N ALA A 250 13.57 -7.93 -20.98
CA ALA A 250 13.62 -7.98 -22.44
C ALA A 250 13.55 -9.42 -22.95
N THR A 251 14.30 -10.33 -22.32
CA THR A 251 14.40 -11.73 -22.74
C THR A 251 13.42 -12.65 -22.02
N SER A 252 12.82 -12.22 -20.91
CA SER A 252 12.00 -13.06 -20.02
C SER A 252 12.75 -14.28 -19.47
N THR A 253 14.05 -14.14 -19.22
CA THR A 253 14.88 -15.19 -18.64
C THR A 253 15.27 -14.85 -17.20
N VAL A 254 15.36 -15.86 -16.34
CA VAL A 254 15.85 -15.69 -14.97
C VAL A 254 17.33 -15.28 -14.99
N GLN A 255 17.65 -14.11 -14.42
CA GLN A 255 19.01 -13.65 -14.18
C GLN A 255 19.56 -14.20 -12.86
N HIS A 256 18.75 -14.17 -11.80
CA HIS A 256 19.10 -14.72 -10.49
C HIS A 256 17.92 -15.48 -9.89
N ASP A 257 18.16 -16.71 -9.43
CA ASP A 257 17.19 -17.49 -8.66
C ASP A 257 17.54 -17.44 -7.18
N LEU A 258 16.72 -16.73 -6.40
CA LEU A 258 16.91 -16.51 -4.97
C LEU A 258 16.11 -17.50 -4.12
N SER A 259 15.41 -18.45 -4.75
CA SER A 259 14.46 -19.34 -4.07
C SER A 259 15.10 -20.22 -3.00
N LYS A 260 16.39 -20.54 -3.13
CA LYS A 260 17.14 -21.27 -2.10
C LYS A 260 17.38 -20.42 -0.85
N GLU A 261 17.67 -19.13 -1.02
CA GLU A 261 17.93 -18.22 0.09
C GLU A 261 16.64 -17.85 0.83
N PHE A 262 15.54 -17.69 0.09
CA PHE A 262 14.21 -17.37 0.63
C PHE A 262 13.30 -18.60 0.72
N LYS A 263 13.90 -19.78 0.93
CA LYS A 263 13.15 -21.04 1.02
C LYS A 263 12.08 -20.94 2.11
N ASP A 264 10.86 -21.39 1.79
CA ASP A 264 9.71 -21.40 2.69
C ASP A 264 9.29 -20.00 3.21
N MET A 265 9.81 -18.93 2.58
CA MET A 265 9.39 -17.56 2.84
C MET A 265 8.43 -17.09 1.76
N GLN A 266 7.27 -16.57 2.19
CA GLN A 266 6.34 -15.90 1.30
C GLN A 266 6.74 -14.44 1.22
N ILE A 267 7.24 -13.99 0.07
CA ILE A 267 7.56 -12.57 -0.13
C ILE A 267 6.31 -11.85 -0.61
N ALA A 268 5.76 -10.98 0.25
CA ALA A 268 4.48 -10.31 0.02
C ALA A 268 4.61 -8.92 -0.61
N SER A 269 5.76 -8.27 -0.44
CA SER A 269 6.06 -6.98 -1.04
C SER A 269 7.53 -6.89 -1.41
N ALA A 270 7.80 -6.09 -2.43
CA ALA A 270 9.13 -5.81 -2.91
C ALA A 270 9.19 -4.42 -3.56
N ALA A 271 10.32 -3.73 -3.37
CA ALA A 271 10.53 -2.40 -3.93
C ALA A 271 12.00 -2.19 -4.29
N TYR A 272 12.28 -1.60 -5.46
CA TYR A 272 13.61 -1.11 -5.80
C TYR A 272 13.85 0.26 -5.18
N SER A 273 15.09 0.53 -4.76
CA SER A 273 15.56 1.88 -4.49
C SER A 273 15.57 2.72 -5.76
N ARG A 274 15.52 4.04 -5.61
CA ARG A 274 15.50 5.01 -6.71
C ARG A 274 16.76 5.01 -7.60
N ASP A 275 17.85 4.41 -7.14
CA ASP A 275 19.06 4.24 -7.93
C ASP A 275 19.23 2.80 -8.46
N GLY A 276 18.29 1.92 -8.12
CA GLY A 276 18.28 0.51 -8.52
C GLY A 276 19.36 -0.34 -7.85
N LYS A 277 20.12 0.20 -6.89
CA LYS A 277 21.23 -0.55 -6.23
C LYS A 277 20.77 -1.44 -5.10
N ILE A 278 19.58 -1.20 -4.55
CA ILE A 278 19.00 -1.97 -3.46
C ILE A 278 17.61 -2.44 -3.87
N LEU A 279 17.34 -3.71 -3.62
CA LEU A 279 16.00 -4.27 -3.68
C LEU A 279 15.58 -4.71 -2.27
N ALA A 280 14.49 -4.14 -1.76
CA ALA A 280 13.92 -4.53 -0.48
C ALA A 280 12.88 -5.64 -0.68
N LEU A 281 12.93 -6.69 0.14
CA LEU A 281 12.00 -7.81 0.14
C LEU A 281 11.34 -7.97 1.52
N GLY A 282 10.01 -8.04 1.57
CA GLY A 282 9.24 -8.20 2.79
C GLY A 282 8.65 -9.60 2.90
N ARG A 283 9.03 -10.36 3.93
CA ARG A 283 8.42 -11.66 4.25
C ARG A 283 7.04 -11.43 4.86
N GLY A 284 6.00 -11.86 4.15
CA GLY A 284 4.63 -11.88 4.64
C GLY A 284 4.22 -13.21 5.25
N GLY A 285 2.91 -13.42 5.30
CA GLY A 285 2.30 -14.61 5.90
C GLY A 285 2.11 -14.46 7.42
N GLU A 286 1.92 -15.57 8.11
CA GLU A 286 1.58 -15.59 9.54
C GLU A 286 2.78 -15.65 10.49
N GLY A 287 3.98 -15.89 9.95
CA GLY A 287 5.22 -15.94 10.72
C GLY A 287 5.88 -14.58 10.89
N GLU A 288 7.14 -14.60 11.32
CA GLU A 288 7.99 -13.42 11.50
C GLU A 288 8.10 -12.56 10.24
N GLY A 289 7.82 -11.25 10.37
CA GLY A 289 7.89 -10.28 9.28
C GLY A 289 9.29 -9.71 9.12
N LYS A 290 10.15 -10.48 8.46
CA LYS A 290 11.54 -10.10 8.13
C LYS A 290 11.59 -9.22 6.88
N ILE A 291 12.53 -8.28 6.85
CA ILE A 291 12.82 -7.44 5.69
C ILE A 291 14.29 -7.62 5.30
N PHE A 292 14.53 -7.87 4.02
CA PHE A 292 15.87 -8.08 3.48
C PHE A 292 16.21 -7.03 2.43
N LEU A 293 17.45 -6.54 2.46
CA LEU A 293 18.02 -5.71 1.41
C LEU A 293 18.97 -6.56 0.56
N ILE A 294 18.73 -6.57 -0.75
CA ILE A 294 19.45 -7.40 -1.73
C ILE A 294 20.14 -6.49 -2.73
N ASP A 295 21.33 -6.89 -3.18
CA ASP A 295 21.98 -6.32 -4.36
C ASP A 295 21.37 -6.98 -5.61
N PRO A 296 20.59 -6.25 -6.42
CA PRO A 296 19.92 -6.82 -7.58
C PRO A 296 20.87 -7.22 -8.72
N SER A 297 22.10 -6.69 -8.75
CA SER A 297 23.10 -7.02 -9.77
C SER A 297 23.79 -8.36 -9.52
N THR A 298 23.80 -8.82 -8.27
CA THR A 298 24.43 -10.09 -7.87
C THR A 298 23.42 -11.10 -7.32
N GLY A 299 22.21 -10.65 -6.96
CA GLY A 299 21.20 -11.43 -6.27
C GLY A 299 21.54 -11.72 -4.80
N LYS A 300 22.61 -11.14 -4.25
CA LYS A 300 23.08 -11.47 -2.89
C LYS A 300 22.42 -10.58 -1.84
N LYS A 301 22.09 -11.17 -0.68
CA LYS A 301 21.67 -10.39 0.49
C LYS A 301 22.79 -9.46 0.96
N ILE A 302 22.47 -8.18 1.04
CA ILE A 302 23.29 -7.14 1.66
C ILE A 302 23.07 -7.16 3.18
N ARG A 303 21.80 -7.16 3.61
CA ARG A 303 21.42 -7.02 5.02
C ARG A 303 20.02 -7.54 5.31
N GLU A 304 19.76 -7.90 6.57
CA GLU A 304 18.42 -8.06 7.15
C GLU A 304 18.16 -6.89 8.11
N LEU A 305 17.01 -6.23 8.00
CA LEU A 305 16.65 -5.10 8.85
C LEU A 305 16.21 -5.59 10.23
N SER A 306 16.57 -4.84 11.29
CA SER A 306 16.30 -5.23 12.68
C SER A 306 15.89 -4.03 13.54
N PRO A 307 14.89 -4.17 14.45
CA PRO A 307 14.13 -5.39 14.79
C PRO A 307 13.22 -5.91 13.66
N ILE A 308 12.58 -7.06 13.82
CA ILE A 308 11.63 -7.60 12.83
C ILE A 308 10.19 -7.16 13.15
N HIS A 309 9.26 -7.24 12.18
CA HIS A 309 7.84 -7.23 12.50
C HIS A 309 7.43 -8.52 13.23
N GLN A 310 6.55 -8.41 14.23
CA GLN A 310 6.10 -9.57 15.01
C GLN A 310 5.39 -10.61 14.13
N TYR A 311 4.68 -10.11 13.11
CA TYR A 311 3.97 -10.91 12.11
C TYR A 311 4.31 -10.39 10.71
N GLY A 312 3.90 -11.13 9.67
CA GLY A 312 4.32 -10.90 8.29
C GLY A 312 4.21 -9.45 7.82
N VAL A 313 5.23 -9.00 7.07
CA VAL A 313 5.24 -7.72 6.35
C VAL A 313 4.17 -7.74 5.27
N THR A 314 3.44 -6.65 5.15
CA THR A 314 2.36 -6.49 4.17
C THR A 314 2.77 -5.59 3.03
N ASP A 315 3.54 -4.53 3.30
CA ASP A 315 3.99 -3.59 2.26
C ASP A 315 5.32 -2.90 2.59
N LEU A 316 5.97 -2.37 1.55
CA LEU A 316 7.26 -1.70 1.58
C LEU A 316 7.24 -0.48 0.64
N CYS A 317 7.72 0.67 1.09
CA CYS A 317 7.88 1.85 0.24
C CYS A 317 9.18 2.58 0.58
N PHE A 318 10.00 2.86 -0.43
CA PHE A 318 11.15 3.75 -0.26
C PHE A 318 10.68 5.19 -0.07
N HIS A 319 11.26 5.86 0.90
CA HIS A 319 11.10 7.30 1.04
C HIS A 319 11.74 8.03 -0.16
N PRO A 320 11.23 9.20 -0.58
CA PRO A 320 11.76 9.95 -1.72
C PRO A 320 13.26 10.28 -1.65
N ASP A 321 13.87 10.39 -0.48
CA ASP A 321 15.31 10.63 -0.34
C ASP A 321 16.19 9.43 -0.74
N GLY A 322 15.61 8.24 -0.94
CA GLY A 322 16.31 7.01 -1.28
C GLY A 322 17.20 6.44 -0.18
N LYS A 323 17.17 7.01 1.03
CA LYS A 323 17.97 6.59 2.20
C LYS A 323 17.13 5.86 3.24
N HIS A 324 15.82 6.07 3.21
CA HIS A 324 14.89 5.46 4.15
C HIS A 324 13.88 4.55 3.46
N LEU A 325 13.45 3.55 4.21
CA LEU A 325 12.39 2.62 3.82
C LEU A 325 11.30 2.67 4.88
N ALA A 326 10.03 2.62 4.47
CA ALA A 326 8.92 2.34 5.37
C ALA A 326 8.38 0.94 5.11
N SER A 327 7.93 0.27 6.17
CA SER A 327 7.25 -1.02 6.10
C SER A 327 6.01 -1.06 6.99
N THR A 328 5.01 -1.82 6.57
CA THR A 328 3.85 -2.20 7.39
C THR A 328 3.83 -3.70 7.59
N GLY A 329 3.19 -4.12 8.68
CA GLY A 329 3.02 -5.54 8.96
C GLY A 329 1.69 -5.88 9.61
N ARG A 330 1.54 -7.19 9.82
CA ARG A 330 0.41 -7.78 10.53
C ARG A 330 0.39 -7.52 12.03
N ASP A 331 1.41 -6.84 12.51
CA ASP A 331 1.49 -6.30 13.86
C ASP A 331 0.92 -4.87 13.95
N THR A 332 0.26 -4.35 12.90
CA THR A 332 -0.33 -3.00 12.83
C THR A 332 0.63 -1.88 13.25
N VAL A 333 1.91 -2.03 12.91
CA VAL A 333 2.94 -1.02 13.13
C VAL A 333 3.54 -0.63 11.79
N VAL A 334 3.82 0.65 11.64
CA VAL A 334 4.71 1.15 10.58
C VAL A 334 6.11 1.26 11.14
N ARG A 335 7.12 0.75 10.43
CA ARG A 335 8.53 0.96 10.79
C ARG A 335 9.24 1.76 9.72
N ILE A 336 10.02 2.74 10.17
CA ILE A 336 10.92 3.53 9.32
C ILE A 336 12.35 3.07 9.56
N TRP A 337 13.08 2.77 8.49
CA TRP A 337 14.41 2.19 8.52
C TRP A 337 15.43 3.13 7.88
N ASN A 338 16.62 3.20 8.45
CA ASN A 338 17.81 3.63 7.73
C ASN A 338 18.35 2.43 6.95
N ILE A 339 18.48 2.55 5.63
CA ILE A 339 18.91 1.41 4.80
C ILE A 339 20.43 1.17 4.83
N GLU A 340 21.22 2.19 5.18
CA GLU A 340 22.70 2.13 5.21
C GLU A 340 23.17 1.21 6.35
N ASP A 341 22.67 1.44 7.56
CA ASP A 341 23.01 0.64 8.75
C ASP A 341 21.95 -0.41 9.10
N GLY A 342 20.79 -0.37 8.45
CA GLY A 342 19.68 -1.31 8.60
C GLY A 342 18.94 -1.22 9.94
N LYS A 343 19.09 -0.12 10.66
CA LYS A 343 18.42 0.09 11.94
C LYS A 343 17.06 0.75 11.73
N MET A 344 16.12 0.35 12.58
CA MET A 344 14.86 1.08 12.74
C MET A 344 15.13 2.44 13.39
N ILE A 345 14.57 3.48 12.80
CA ILE A 345 14.58 4.85 13.34
C ILE A 345 13.31 5.08 14.16
N LYS A 346 12.15 4.64 13.65
CA LYS A 346 10.86 4.98 14.26
C LYS A 346 9.82 3.89 14.04
N GLU A 347 8.99 3.68 15.07
CA GLU A 347 7.69 2.98 14.97
C GLU A 347 6.55 3.99 15.00
N LEU A 348 5.53 3.78 14.17
CA LEU A 348 4.27 4.53 14.19
C LEU A 348 3.10 3.61 14.45
N GLY A 349 2.18 4.06 15.31
CA GLY A 349 1.08 3.26 15.81
C GLY A 349 1.50 2.31 16.93
N LYS A 350 0.54 1.52 17.42
CA LYS A 350 0.77 0.48 18.42
C LYS A 350 0.35 -0.88 17.89
N PRO A 351 1.05 -1.95 18.29
CA PRO A 351 0.58 -3.29 18.04
C PRO A 351 -0.83 -3.48 18.60
N ARG A 352 -1.77 -3.70 17.70
CA ARG A 352 -3.15 -4.05 17.99
C ARG A 352 -3.56 -5.17 17.06
N GLY A 353 -3.66 -6.37 17.62
CA GLY A 353 -3.93 -7.53 16.80
C GLY A 353 -3.20 -8.75 17.31
N GLY A 354 -3.64 -9.91 16.84
CA GLY A 354 -2.88 -11.15 16.95
C GLY A 354 -2.70 -11.70 15.53
N GLN A 355 -2.11 -12.88 15.41
CA GLN A 355 -1.87 -13.56 14.12
C GLN A 355 -3.08 -13.55 13.14
N PHE A 356 -4.31 -13.44 13.66
CA PHE A 356 -5.57 -13.46 12.90
C PHE A 356 -6.49 -12.24 13.12
N LYS A 357 -6.00 -11.13 13.68
CA LYS A 357 -6.84 -9.95 14.00
C LYS A 357 -6.16 -8.67 13.57
N ASP A 358 -6.77 -7.99 12.59
CA ASP A 358 -6.40 -6.69 12.01
C ASP A 358 -4.94 -6.54 11.55
N TRP A 359 -4.71 -5.85 10.45
CA TRP A 359 -3.36 -5.51 10.00
C TRP A 359 -3.34 -4.24 9.15
N PHE A 360 -2.17 -3.62 9.04
CA PHE A 360 -1.95 -2.59 8.03
C PHE A 360 -1.68 -3.25 6.68
N HIS A 361 -2.39 -2.84 5.64
CA HIS A 361 -2.34 -3.50 4.33
C HIS A 361 -1.33 -2.89 3.36
N ALA A 362 -1.26 -1.56 3.32
CA ALA A 362 -0.49 -0.81 2.35
C ALA A 362 -0.06 0.53 2.93
N LEU A 363 1.03 1.09 2.40
CA LEU A 363 1.52 2.40 2.82
C LEU A 363 2.00 3.23 1.64
N SER A 364 1.92 4.56 1.76
CA SER A 364 2.39 5.48 0.72
C SER A 364 2.99 6.73 1.35
N PHE A 365 4.19 7.11 0.91
CA PHE A 365 4.77 8.43 1.23
C PHE A 365 4.18 9.50 0.31
N SER A 366 4.00 10.72 0.84
CA SER A 366 3.78 11.89 -0.01
C SER A 366 5.01 12.15 -0.90
N PRO A 367 4.85 12.74 -2.09
CA PRO A 367 5.97 13.01 -2.99
C PRO A 367 7.09 13.87 -2.38
N ASP A 368 6.73 14.80 -1.49
CA ASP A 368 7.69 15.63 -0.73
C ASP A 368 8.38 14.89 0.43
N GLY A 369 7.95 13.66 0.76
CA GLY A 369 8.49 12.81 1.82
C GLY A 369 8.04 13.19 3.24
N THR A 370 7.25 14.24 3.41
CA THR A 370 6.92 14.77 4.74
C THR A 370 5.80 14.00 5.43
N ARG A 371 5.02 13.20 4.70
CA ARG A 371 3.87 12.47 5.24
C ARG A 371 3.83 11.03 4.75
N ILE A 372 3.16 10.18 5.53
CA ILE A 372 2.89 8.77 5.19
C ILE A 372 1.42 8.45 5.46
N ALA A 373 0.78 7.73 4.53
CA ALA A 373 -0.60 7.27 4.62
C ALA A 373 -0.65 5.74 4.79
N VAL A 374 -1.38 5.34 5.83
CA VAL A 374 -1.71 4.04 6.43
C VAL A 374 -3.00 3.34 5.99
N ALA A 375 -3.04 2.31 5.13
CA ALA A 375 -4.29 1.53 4.94
C ALA A 375 -4.49 0.51 6.07
N ASP A 376 -5.60 0.61 6.80
CA ASP A 376 -5.91 -0.23 7.96
C ASP A 376 -7.12 -1.16 7.71
N MET A 377 -6.92 -2.46 7.95
CA MET A 377 -7.96 -3.49 7.85
C MET A 377 -9.18 -3.19 8.73
N ALA A 378 -9.01 -2.44 9.83
CA ALA A 378 -10.12 -2.08 10.71
C ALA A 378 -11.04 -0.97 10.15
N GLY A 379 -10.85 -0.54 8.90
CA GLY A 379 -11.70 0.48 8.29
C GLY A 379 -11.20 1.92 8.52
N TYR A 380 -9.89 2.10 8.59
CA TYR A 380 -9.29 3.42 8.79
C TYR A 380 -8.22 3.71 7.75
N ILE A 381 -8.00 5.00 7.50
CA ILE A 381 -6.73 5.48 6.94
C ILE A 381 -6.05 6.35 7.99
N HIS A 382 -4.80 6.09 8.29
CA HIS A 382 -4.02 6.91 9.22
C HIS A 382 -2.98 7.73 8.47
N LEU A 383 -2.79 8.98 8.86
CA LEU A 383 -1.83 9.86 8.18
C LEU A 383 -0.91 10.53 9.20
N TRP A 384 0.39 10.26 9.11
CA TRP A 384 1.42 10.88 9.95
C TRP A 384 2.22 11.91 9.16
N GLU A 385 2.67 12.95 9.86
CA GLU A 385 3.62 13.94 9.37
C GLU A 385 4.94 13.84 10.15
N PHE A 386 6.05 14.03 9.44
CA PHE A 386 7.39 14.10 9.95
C PHE A 386 7.91 15.54 9.81
N ARG A 387 8.50 16.09 10.88
CA ARG A 387 8.89 17.51 10.96
C ARG A 387 10.36 17.72 11.24
#